data_AF-A0A356T1B1-F1
#
_entry.id   AF-A0A356T1B1-F1
#
_cell.length_a   1.000
_cell.length_b   1.000
_cell.length_c   1.000
_cell.angle_alpha   90.00
_cell.angle_beta   90.00
_cell.angle_gamma   90.00
#
_symmetry.space_group_name_H-M   'P 1'
#
loop_
_entity.id
_entity.type
_entity.pdbx_description
1 polymer ?
#
loop_
_entity_poly.entity_id
_entity_poly.type
_entity_poly.pdbx_seq_one_letter_code
_entity_poly.pdbx_strand_id
1 'polypeptide(L)'
;MRDALRSCFVKGETDVIMGLARELFAGDRVGQVPASAGVPPLVADFRRRAEACKLERTSTRRQAVVLEIYRKGSHRTTSRLLHALDLLTVPYATMIDGPDFIRGVGLERRRERWELYWTPAVEATLIDLAHTGGTLEEACWARLQTKLADAEEAGMGGSLAAATRLLAEACRVGLGDRRALLLDIVERAAREDGGVPSLVAGLRQIDRLVRAGGSLDTRGLETLPELRAVAYRRVCLELRQLSNLNPTAAEEALGAALTLRELVRESPEVFALALFDDALAAITGRDLPAVLRGGAWGVRFSLGSVDEPELAEALRGAVDGATDAQTRVAFVRGLLVAARDTAWRLPAFIETLDATFAEWDGDTFLRSLPELRLAFAELTPREIDRVAEAVAALGHEDLGGLVMMDVAEGEVAFNTRVEQVATAALEAT
;
A
#
# COMPACT_ATOMS: atom_id res chain seq x y z
N MET A 1 7.43 -3.82 -46.71
CA MET A 1 8.65 -3.01 -46.99
C MET A 1 9.83 -3.41 -46.12
N ARG A 2 9.66 -3.51 -44.79
CA ARG A 2 10.69 -4.05 -43.86
C ARG A 2 11.20 -5.44 -44.27
N ASP A 3 10.29 -6.32 -44.73
CA ASP A 3 10.67 -7.66 -45.20
C ASP A 3 11.42 -7.63 -46.55
N ALA A 4 11.12 -6.67 -47.42
CA ALA A 4 11.85 -6.46 -48.67
C ALA A 4 13.27 -5.94 -48.40
N LEU A 5 13.45 -5.00 -47.47
CA LEU A 5 14.77 -4.48 -47.08
C LEU A 5 15.63 -5.56 -46.41
N ARG A 6 15.05 -6.39 -45.52
CA ARG A 6 15.77 -7.54 -44.93
C ARG A 6 16.18 -8.58 -45.97
N SER A 7 15.36 -8.81 -47.00
CA SER A 7 15.66 -9.78 -48.04
C SER A 7 16.74 -9.33 -49.03
N CYS A 8 16.93 -8.02 -49.22
CA CYS A 8 17.89 -7.48 -50.19
C CYS A 8 19.30 -7.23 -49.59
N PHE A 9 19.42 -7.10 -48.26
CA PHE A 9 20.71 -6.83 -47.60
C PHE A 9 21.24 -8.08 -46.87
N VAL A 10 21.98 -8.91 -47.61
CA VAL A 10 22.66 -10.11 -47.09
C VAL A 10 24.11 -9.78 -46.73
N LYS A 11 24.31 -8.98 -45.67
CA LYS A 11 25.54 -8.97 -44.85
C LYS A 11 25.43 -7.90 -43.74
N GLY A 12 25.14 -8.34 -42.52
CA GLY A 12 25.63 -7.77 -41.26
C GLY A 12 25.14 -6.39 -40.79
N GLU A 13 24.82 -5.43 -41.66
CA GLU A 13 24.57 -4.03 -41.27
C GLU A 13 23.09 -3.63 -41.39
N THR A 14 22.20 -4.48 -40.88
CA THR A 14 20.75 -4.26 -41.01
C THR A 14 20.28 -3.10 -40.15
N ASP A 15 20.91 -2.84 -39.00
CA ASP A 15 20.38 -1.88 -38.01
C ASP A 15 20.58 -0.41 -38.42
N VAL A 16 21.70 -0.08 -39.07
CA VAL A 16 21.97 1.28 -39.56
C VAL A 16 21.00 1.64 -40.69
N ILE A 17 20.78 0.71 -41.63
CA ILE A 17 19.86 0.90 -42.76
C ILE A 17 18.41 0.92 -42.28
N MET A 18 18.05 0.14 -41.26
CA MET A 18 16.72 0.18 -40.64
C MET A 18 16.49 1.46 -39.81
N GLY A 19 17.56 2.07 -39.26
CA GLY A 19 17.52 3.40 -38.66
C GLY A 19 17.25 4.48 -39.72
N LEU A 20 18.04 4.47 -40.80
CA LEU A 20 17.90 5.42 -41.90
C LEU A 20 16.56 5.27 -42.64
N ALA A 21 16.05 4.04 -42.80
CA ALA A 21 14.74 3.78 -43.39
C ALA A 21 13.60 4.26 -42.48
N ARG A 22 13.76 4.23 -41.16
CA ARG A 22 12.78 4.88 -40.26
C ARG A 22 12.82 6.39 -40.42
N GLU A 23 13.99 7.02 -40.51
CA GLU A 23 14.10 8.46 -40.75
C GLU A 23 13.55 8.89 -42.13
N LEU A 24 13.82 8.12 -43.19
CA LEU A 24 13.36 8.48 -44.54
C LEU A 24 11.88 8.16 -44.81
N PHE A 25 11.31 7.14 -44.17
CA PHE A 25 9.95 6.67 -44.45
C PHE A 25 8.95 6.90 -43.30
N ALA A 26 9.39 7.17 -42.08
CA ALA A 26 8.51 7.73 -41.06
C ALA A 26 8.43 9.24 -41.31
N GLY A 27 7.39 9.66 -42.02
CA GLY A 27 7.09 11.09 -42.12
C GLY A 27 6.96 11.69 -40.71
N ASP A 28 7.62 12.82 -40.48
CA ASP A 28 7.48 13.69 -39.31
C ASP A 28 6.15 14.48 -39.32
N ARG A 29 5.39 14.33 -40.41
CA ARG A 29 4.11 15.00 -40.64
C ARG A 29 2.96 14.16 -40.10
N VAL A 30 2.19 14.74 -39.19
CA VAL A 30 0.88 14.22 -38.80
C VAL A 30 -0.02 14.22 -40.04
N GLY A 31 -0.48 13.04 -40.45
CA GLY A 31 -1.45 12.88 -41.53
C GLY A 31 -2.75 13.62 -41.20
N GLN A 32 -3.26 14.42 -42.15
CA GLN A 32 -4.55 15.10 -41.99
C GLN A 32 -5.65 14.20 -42.54
N VAL A 33 -6.60 13.84 -41.68
CA VAL A 33 -7.82 13.15 -42.06
C VAL A 33 -8.76 14.17 -42.74
N PRO A 34 -9.50 13.80 -43.81
CA PRO A 34 -10.47 14.69 -44.44
C PRO A 34 -11.44 15.28 -43.41
N ALA A 35 -11.82 16.55 -43.55
CA ALA A 35 -12.79 17.21 -42.67
C ALA A 35 -14.15 16.48 -42.60
N SER A 36 -14.45 15.62 -43.59
CA SER A 36 -15.65 14.79 -43.69
C SER A 36 -15.65 13.54 -42.80
N ALA A 37 -14.52 13.16 -42.18
CA ALA A 37 -14.44 11.92 -41.40
C ALA A 37 -15.05 12.01 -39.99
N GLY A 38 -15.37 13.22 -39.51
CA GLY A 38 -15.83 13.44 -38.14
C GLY A 38 -14.75 13.16 -37.10
N VAL A 39 -14.68 13.98 -36.05
CA VAL A 39 -13.84 13.68 -34.89
C VAL A 39 -14.68 12.87 -33.91
N PRO A 40 -14.25 11.68 -33.44
CA PRO A 40 -15.02 10.92 -32.47
C PRO A 40 -15.38 11.77 -31.24
N PRO A 41 -16.61 11.65 -30.68
CA PRO A 41 -17.05 12.51 -29.58
C PRO A 41 -16.10 12.52 -28.38
N LEU A 42 -15.49 11.38 -28.04
CA LEU A 42 -14.52 11.26 -26.96
C LEU A 42 -13.26 12.09 -27.19
N VAL A 43 -12.75 12.13 -28.43
CA VAL A 43 -11.60 12.97 -28.81
C VAL A 43 -11.98 14.45 -28.72
N ALA A 44 -13.18 14.81 -29.16
CA ALA A 44 -13.68 16.19 -29.03
C ALA A 44 -13.87 16.60 -27.56
N ASP A 45 -14.33 15.69 -26.69
CA ASP A 45 -14.44 15.88 -25.24
C ASP A 45 -13.07 16.14 -24.59
N PHE A 46 -12.08 15.30 -24.90
CA PHE A 46 -10.70 15.51 -24.46
C PHE A 46 -10.17 16.87 -24.91
N ARG A 47 -10.26 17.21 -26.20
CA ARG A 47 -9.76 18.48 -26.74
C ARG A 47 -10.37 19.69 -26.03
N ARG A 48 -11.68 19.65 -25.75
CA ARG A 48 -12.41 20.70 -25.02
C ARG A 48 -11.92 20.84 -23.58
N ARG A 49 -11.78 19.72 -22.84
CA ARG A 49 -11.33 19.71 -21.44
C ARG A 49 -9.86 20.13 -21.31
N ALA A 50 -9.00 19.67 -22.21
CA ALA A 50 -7.59 20.05 -22.28
C ALA A 50 -7.43 21.56 -22.55
N GLU A 51 -8.25 22.13 -23.44
CA GLU A 51 -8.27 23.58 -23.69
C GLU A 51 -8.69 24.39 -22.46
N ALA A 52 -9.78 23.97 -21.80
CA ALA A 52 -10.22 24.61 -20.55
C ALA A 52 -9.15 24.56 -19.45
N CYS A 53 -8.34 23.50 -19.42
CA CYS A 53 -7.22 23.33 -18.50
C CYS A 53 -5.91 23.96 -19.00
N LYS A 54 -5.90 24.60 -20.19
CA LYS A 54 -4.71 25.18 -20.83
C LYS A 54 -3.55 24.18 -20.98
N LEU A 55 -3.89 22.93 -21.30
CA LEU A 55 -2.94 21.85 -21.51
C LEU A 55 -2.46 21.82 -22.97
N GLU A 56 -1.21 21.41 -23.18
CA GLU A 56 -0.62 21.28 -24.51
C GLU A 56 -1.25 20.12 -25.28
N ARG A 57 -1.51 20.32 -26.58
CA ARG A 57 -2.25 19.38 -27.45
C ARG A 57 -1.60 19.13 -28.80
N THR A 58 -0.49 19.80 -29.08
CA THR A 58 0.13 19.81 -30.42
C THR A 58 1.64 19.69 -30.38
N SER A 59 2.28 20.22 -29.33
CA SER A 59 3.72 20.12 -29.17
C SER A 59 4.11 18.77 -28.57
N THR A 60 5.10 18.12 -29.16
CA THR A 60 5.79 16.94 -28.62
C THR A 60 6.85 17.32 -27.57
N ARG A 61 6.84 18.54 -27.03
CA ARG A 61 7.75 18.95 -25.97
C ARG A 61 7.24 18.44 -24.62
N ARG A 62 8.12 17.82 -23.85
CA ARG A 62 7.84 17.49 -22.43
C ARG A 62 7.64 18.77 -21.61
N GLN A 63 6.60 18.80 -20.81
CA GLN A 63 6.28 19.92 -19.93
C GLN A 63 6.00 19.43 -18.50
N ALA A 64 6.72 19.99 -17.53
CA ALA A 64 6.42 19.76 -16.12
C ALA A 64 5.31 20.70 -15.63
N VAL A 65 4.35 20.18 -14.88
CA VAL A 65 3.26 20.95 -14.27
C VAL A 65 3.15 20.62 -12.78
N VAL A 66 2.91 21.64 -11.96
CA VAL A 66 2.70 21.51 -10.52
C VAL A 66 1.30 21.96 -10.14
N LEU A 67 0.54 21.07 -9.51
CA LEU A 67 -0.87 21.27 -9.15
C LEU A 67 -1.06 21.46 -7.65
N GLU A 68 -1.57 22.62 -7.21
CA GLU A 68 -1.89 22.93 -5.80
C GLU A 68 -3.34 22.52 -5.48
N ILE A 69 -3.61 21.22 -5.47
CA ILE A 69 -4.96 20.63 -5.39
C ILE A 69 -5.77 21.06 -4.15
N TYR A 70 -5.10 21.35 -3.03
CA TYR A 70 -5.76 21.81 -1.80
C TYR A 70 -6.23 23.26 -1.86
N ARG A 71 -5.60 24.11 -2.69
CA ARG A 71 -5.83 25.57 -2.69
C ARG A 71 -6.61 26.04 -3.91
N LYS A 72 -6.40 25.44 -5.09
CA LYS A 72 -6.88 25.97 -6.37
C LYS A 72 -7.86 25.01 -7.05
N GLY A 73 -9.09 25.46 -7.27
CA GLY A 73 -10.13 24.67 -7.95
C GLY A 73 -9.81 24.33 -9.42
N SER A 74 -9.13 25.24 -10.13
CA SER A 74 -8.63 24.98 -11.49
C SER A 74 -7.60 23.84 -11.50
N HIS A 75 -6.68 23.81 -10.52
CA HIS A 75 -5.68 22.75 -10.41
C HIS A 75 -6.32 21.40 -10.08
N ARG A 76 -7.41 21.37 -9.29
CA ARG A 76 -8.21 20.14 -9.08
C ARG A 76 -8.88 19.66 -10.36
N THR A 77 -9.38 20.58 -11.17
CA THR A 77 -10.00 20.24 -12.47
C THR A 77 -8.96 19.63 -13.42
N THR A 78 -7.77 20.23 -13.48
CA THR A 78 -6.64 19.67 -14.24
C THR A 78 -6.20 18.31 -13.69
N SER A 79 -6.04 18.17 -12.37
CA SER A 79 -5.68 16.91 -11.72
C SER A 79 -6.66 15.78 -12.08
N ARG A 80 -7.98 16.03 -11.98
CA ARG A 80 -9.03 15.07 -12.38
C ARG A 80 -8.89 14.62 -13.83
N LEU A 81 -8.62 15.55 -14.75
CA LEU A 81 -8.40 15.23 -16.16
C LEU A 81 -7.16 14.33 -16.34
N LEU A 82 -6.03 14.64 -15.69
CA LEU A 82 -4.82 13.84 -15.79
C LEU A 82 -5.00 12.43 -15.20
N HIS A 83 -5.66 12.32 -14.05
CA HIS A 83 -6.02 11.03 -13.44
C HIS A 83 -7.02 10.24 -14.29
N ALA A 84 -7.94 10.90 -14.99
CA ALA A 84 -8.87 10.24 -15.92
C ALA A 84 -8.12 9.62 -17.11
N LEU A 85 -7.16 10.36 -17.68
CA LEU A 85 -6.31 9.86 -18.77
C LEU A 85 -5.43 8.69 -18.31
N ASP A 86 -4.85 8.78 -17.11
CA ASP A 86 -4.09 7.70 -16.48
C ASP A 86 -4.95 6.43 -16.26
N LEU A 87 -6.17 6.58 -15.71
CA LEU A 87 -7.10 5.47 -15.52
C LEU A 87 -7.46 4.77 -16.83
N LEU A 88 -7.58 5.54 -17.92
CA LEU A 88 -7.85 5.09 -19.27
C LEU A 88 -6.60 4.65 -20.03
N THR A 89 -5.42 4.68 -19.39
CA THR A 89 -4.13 4.33 -19.99
C THR A 89 -3.79 5.15 -21.25
N VAL A 90 -4.28 6.39 -21.32
CA VAL A 90 -3.97 7.32 -22.42
C VAL A 90 -2.58 7.92 -22.16
N PRO A 91 -1.61 7.78 -23.08
CA PRO A 91 -0.20 8.13 -22.85
C PRO A 91 0.06 9.63 -22.97
N TYR A 92 -0.57 10.42 -22.09
CA TYR A 92 -0.51 11.89 -22.10
C TYR A 92 0.29 12.47 -20.92
N ALA A 93 0.17 11.88 -19.74
CA ALA A 93 0.74 12.42 -18.52
C ALA A 93 1.18 11.32 -17.56
N THR A 94 2.29 11.56 -16.87
CA THR A 94 2.82 10.67 -15.82
C THR A 94 2.96 11.46 -14.53
N MET A 95 2.42 10.94 -13.43
CA MET A 95 2.64 11.53 -12.11
C MET A 95 4.05 11.20 -11.64
N ILE A 96 4.84 12.24 -11.36
CA ILE A 96 6.21 12.13 -10.85
C ILE A 96 6.21 12.08 -9.32
N ASP A 97 5.36 12.89 -8.69
CA ASP A 97 5.32 13.07 -7.25
C ASP A 97 3.95 13.62 -6.82
N GLY A 98 3.42 13.17 -5.70
CA GLY A 98 2.12 13.64 -5.21
C GLY A 98 1.45 12.67 -4.26
N PRO A 99 0.28 13.06 -3.70
CA PRO A 99 -0.52 12.17 -2.86
C PRO A 99 -1.20 11.08 -3.70
N ASP A 100 -0.96 9.82 -3.38
CA ASP A 100 -1.74 8.68 -3.88
C ASP A 100 -2.83 8.35 -2.85
N PHE A 101 -4.02 8.91 -3.05
CA PHE A 101 -5.17 8.66 -2.17
C PHE A 101 -5.70 7.22 -2.26
N ILE A 102 -5.36 6.46 -3.30
CA ILE A 102 -5.82 5.08 -3.49
C ILE A 102 -4.96 4.13 -2.66
N ARG A 103 -3.64 4.30 -2.72
CA ARG A 103 -2.69 3.50 -1.93
C ARG A 103 -2.45 4.07 -0.53
N GLY A 104 -2.74 5.36 -0.34
CA GLY A 104 -2.47 6.11 0.89
C GLY A 104 -1.01 6.47 1.08
N VAL A 105 -0.28 6.66 -0.02
CA VAL A 105 1.15 7.00 0.00
C VAL A 105 1.32 8.48 -0.26
N GLY A 106 2.19 9.13 0.50
CA GLY A 106 2.55 10.52 0.28
C GLY A 106 1.43 11.53 0.56
N LEU A 107 0.51 11.22 1.47
CA LEU A 107 -0.66 12.06 1.77
C LEU A 107 -0.28 13.42 2.41
N GLU A 108 0.91 13.54 2.98
CA GLU A 108 1.50 14.79 3.45
C GLU A 108 1.83 15.77 2.31
N ARG A 109 1.97 15.26 1.07
CA ARG A 109 2.24 16.07 -0.11
C ARG A 109 0.99 16.85 -0.50
N ARG A 110 1.13 18.17 -0.50
CA ARG A 110 0.03 19.09 -0.84
C ARG A 110 -0.03 19.47 -2.33
N ARG A 111 0.86 18.91 -3.14
CA ARG A 111 1.02 19.24 -4.56
C ARG A 111 1.19 17.96 -5.36
N GLU A 112 0.66 17.95 -6.56
CA GLU A 112 0.99 16.94 -7.57
C GLU A 112 1.98 17.54 -8.57
N ARG A 113 2.94 16.73 -9.00
CA ARG A 113 3.91 17.06 -10.04
C ARG A 113 3.73 16.06 -11.17
N TRP A 114 3.50 16.60 -12.36
CA TRP A 114 3.22 15.83 -13.55
C TRP A 114 4.23 16.16 -14.65
N GLU A 115 4.63 15.16 -15.41
CA GLU A 115 5.25 15.35 -16.72
C GLU A 115 4.19 15.09 -17.79
N LEU A 116 3.97 16.09 -18.64
CA LEU A 116 3.04 16.03 -19.76
C LEU A 116 3.81 15.83 -21.06
N TYR A 117 3.29 14.98 -21.93
CA TYR A 117 3.89 14.67 -23.22
C TYR A 117 2.80 14.32 -24.23
N TRP A 118 2.50 15.24 -25.15
CA TRP A 118 1.54 14.97 -26.20
C TRP A 118 2.21 14.30 -27.40
N THR A 119 1.56 13.26 -27.94
CA THR A 119 1.90 12.64 -29.22
C THR A 119 0.61 12.22 -29.95
N PRO A 120 0.65 11.92 -31.26
CA PRO A 120 -0.50 11.35 -31.97
C PRO A 120 -1.07 10.08 -31.34
N ALA A 121 -0.28 9.33 -30.55
CA ALA A 121 -0.75 8.14 -29.83
C ALA A 121 -1.86 8.46 -28.82
N VAL A 122 -1.88 9.68 -28.26
CA VAL A 122 -2.94 10.14 -27.34
C VAL A 122 -4.29 10.10 -28.04
N GLU A 123 -4.38 10.65 -29.25
CA GLU A 123 -5.64 10.64 -30.01
C GLU A 123 -5.99 9.25 -30.53
N ALA A 124 -4.99 8.46 -30.96
CA ALA A 124 -5.21 7.07 -31.36
C ALA A 124 -5.86 6.24 -30.23
N THR A 125 -5.31 6.29 -29.01
CA THR A 125 -5.89 5.59 -27.85
C THR A 125 -7.30 6.09 -27.52
N LEU A 126 -7.56 7.40 -27.65
CA LEU A 126 -8.91 7.94 -27.45
C LEU A 126 -9.91 7.50 -28.54
N ILE A 127 -9.45 7.31 -29.78
CA ILE A 127 -10.27 6.75 -30.87
C ILE A 127 -10.63 5.29 -30.54
N ASP A 128 -9.67 4.49 -30.09
CA ASP A 128 -9.91 3.09 -29.71
C ASP A 128 -10.92 2.99 -28.55
N LEU A 129 -10.84 3.92 -27.59
CA LEU A 129 -11.77 4.00 -26.46
C LEU A 129 -13.15 4.57 -26.81
N ALA A 130 -13.37 5.11 -28.01
CA ALA A 130 -14.63 5.77 -28.36
C ALA A 130 -15.86 4.85 -28.30
N HIS A 131 -15.68 3.53 -28.31
CA HIS A 131 -16.76 2.55 -28.12
C HIS A 131 -17.28 2.51 -26.67
N THR A 132 -16.54 3.05 -25.70
CA THR A 132 -16.90 3.04 -24.26
C THR A 132 -17.74 4.24 -23.83
N GLY A 133 -17.86 5.26 -24.68
CA GLY A 133 -18.62 6.48 -24.38
C GLY A 133 -18.21 7.67 -25.24
N GLY A 134 -19.04 8.70 -25.24
CA GLY A 134 -18.78 9.96 -25.95
C GLY A 134 -18.00 10.98 -25.12
N THR A 135 -17.80 10.73 -23.83
CA THR A 135 -17.08 11.59 -22.89
C THR A 135 -16.06 10.82 -22.07
N LEU A 136 -15.02 11.50 -21.58
CA LEU A 136 -14.03 10.90 -20.69
C LEU A 136 -14.66 10.34 -19.40
N GLU A 137 -15.75 10.97 -18.93
CA GLU A 137 -16.49 10.50 -17.76
C GLU A 137 -17.19 9.16 -18.00
N GLU A 138 -17.84 8.99 -19.16
CA GLU A 138 -18.43 7.71 -19.60
C GLU A 138 -17.37 6.63 -19.79
N ALA A 139 -16.26 6.96 -20.46
CA ALA A 139 -15.15 6.02 -20.63
C ALA A 139 -14.56 5.57 -19.29
N CYS A 140 -14.33 6.50 -18.36
CA CYS A 140 -13.85 6.17 -17.01
C CYS A 140 -14.86 5.33 -16.24
N TRP A 141 -16.16 5.63 -16.35
CA TRP A 141 -17.20 4.82 -15.72
C TRP A 141 -17.22 3.39 -16.27
N ALA A 142 -17.19 3.22 -17.60
CA ALA A 142 -17.10 1.91 -18.23
C ALA A 142 -15.87 1.13 -17.73
N ARG A 143 -14.72 1.81 -17.59
CA ARG A 143 -13.51 1.21 -17.04
C ARG A 143 -13.67 0.74 -15.58
N LEU A 144 -14.35 1.52 -14.74
CA LEU A 144 -14.65 1.11 -13.35
C LEU A 144 -15.64 -0.05 -13.29
N GLN A 145 -16.62 -0.11 -14.20
CA GLN A 145 -17.54 -1.25 -14.31
C GLN A 145 -16.80 -2.53 -14.69
N THR A 146 -15.85 -2.47 -15.63
CA THR A 146 -14.97 -3.61 -15.94
C THR A 146 -14.19 -4.04 -14.70
N LYS A 147 -13.54 -3.10 -13.97
CA LYS A 147 -12.81 -3.44 -12.74
C LYS A 147 -13.70 -4.05 -11.66
N LEU A 148 -14.96 -3.65 -11.58
CA LEU A 148 -15.94 -4.24 -10.67
C LEU A 148 -16.25 -5.68 -11.07
N ALA A 149 -16.53 -5.93 -12.36
CA ALA A 149 -16.78 -7.27 -12.88
C ALA A 149 -15.56 -8.19 -12.70
N ASP A 150 -14.34 -7.70 -12.96
CA ASP A 150 -13.09 -8.43 -12.74
C ASP A 150 -12.92 -8.80 -11.25
N ALA A 151 -13.31 -7.91 -10.34
CA ALA A 151 -13.27 -8.17 -8.90
C ALA A 151 -14.32 -9.21 -8.49
N GLU A 152 -15.52 -9.17 -9.06
CA GLU A 152 -16.55 -10.19 -8.85
C GLU A 152 -16.08 -11.57 -9.32
N GLU A 153 -15.49 -11.65 -10.52
CA GLU A 153 -14.95 -12.90 -11.08
C GLU A 153 -13.80 -13.47 -10.23
N ALA A 154 -12.97 -12.60 -9.66
CA ALA A 154 -11.91 -12.98 -8.74
C ALA A 154 -12.39 -13.31 -7.31
N GLY A 155 -13.71 -13.37 -7.06
CA GLY A 155 -14.28 -13.67 -5.74
C GLY A 155 -14.19 -12.52 -4.73
N MET A 156 -13.84 -11.32 -5.18
CA MET A 156 -13.73 -10.10 -4.37
C MET A 156 -14.99 -9.20 -4.46
N GLY A 157 -16.09 -9.68 -5.04
CA GLY A 157 -17.32 -8.89 -5.19
C GLY A 157 -17.93 -8.39 -3.87
N GLY A 158 -17.71 -9.13 -2.78
CA GLY A 158 -18.11 -8.73 -1.42
C GLY A 158 -17.04 -7.97 -0.62
N SER A 159 -15.86 -7.70 -1.20
CA SER A 159 -14.73 -7.07 -0.50
C SER A 159 -14.94 -5.57 -0.31
N LEU A 160 -14.93 -5.12 0.95
CA LEU A 160 -14.95 -3.70 1.28
C LEU A 160 -13.70 -2.98 0.75
N ALA A 161 -12.53 -3.63 0.77
CA ALA A 161 -11.31 -3.07 0.20
C ALA A 161 -11.44 -2.80 -1.31
N ALA A 162 -11.98 -3.76 -2.07
CA ALA A 162 -12.19 -3.58 -3.51
C ALA A 162 -13.21 -2.47 -3.81
N ALA A 163 -14.35 -2.48 -3.11
CA ALA A 163 -15.41 -1.50 -3.31
C ALA A 163 -14.95 -0.06 -2.99
N THR A 164 -14.28 0.14 -1.85
CA THR A 164 -13.79 1.46 -1.43
C THR A 164 -12.66 1.98 -2.33
N ARG A 165 -11.83 1.09 -2.89
CA ARG A 165 -10.83 1.44 -3.90
C ARG A 165 -11.50 2.01 -5.16
N LEU A 166 -12.56 1.36 -5.66
CA LEU A 166 -13.32 1.85 -6.82
C LEU A 166 -13.99 3.19 -6.53
N LEU A 167 -14.60 3.35 -5.36
CA LEU A 167 -15.18 4.63 -4.94
C LEU A 167 -14.13 5.74 -4.89
N ALA A 168 -12.93 5.46 -4.37
CA ALA A 168 -11.85 6.43 -4.32
C ALA A 168 -11.32 6.80 -5.71
N GLU A 169 -11.21 5.83 -6.63
CA GLU A 169 -10.88 6.09 -8.04
C GLU A 169 -11.94 7.00 -8.69
N ALA A 170 -13.23 6.76 -8.45
CA ALA A 170 -14.33 7.59 -8.94
C ALA A 170 -14.30 9.03 -8.38
N CYS A 171 -13.93 9.20 -7.10
CA CYS A 171 -13.71 10.51 -6.48
C CYS A 171 -12.53 11.26 -7.11
N ARG A 172 -11.46 10.53 -7.46
CA ARG A 172 -10.22 11.06 -8.03
C ARG A 172 -10.41 11.57 -9.45
N VAL A 173 -11.17 10.85 -10.29
CA VAL A 173 -11.45 11.27 -11.68
C VAL A 173 -12.69 12.16 -11.79
N GLY A 174 -13.53 12.23 -10.75
CA GLY A 174 -14.67 13.15 -10.65
C GLY A 174 -15.94 12.68 -11.37
N LEU A 175 -16.38 11.44 -11.16
CA LEU A 175 -17.56 10.82 -11.82
C LEU A 175 -18.95 11.30 -11.36
N GLY A 176 -19.08 12.55 -10.89
CA GLY A 176 -20.35 13.14 -10.48
C GLY A 176 -21.27 12.21 -9.67
N ASP A 177 -22.52 12.10 -10.11
CA ASP A 177 -23.58 11.34 -9.45
C ASP A 177 -23.37 9.82 -9.49
N ARG A 178 -22.52 9.31 -10.39
CA ARG A 178 -22.21 7.87 -10.49
C ARG A 178 -21.46 7.34 -9.26
N ARG A 179 -20.88 8.22 -8.44
CA ARG A 179 -20.28 7.85 -7.16
C ARG A 179 -21.32 7.30 -6.17
N ALA A 180 -22.58 7.76 -6.23
CA ALA A 180 -23.64 7.24 -5.37
C ALA A 180 -23.89 5.75 -5.62
N LEU A 181 -23.81 5.29 -6.88
CA LEU A 181 -23.92 3.87 -7.21
C LEU A 181 -22.80 3.02 -6.60
N LEU A 182 -21.57 3.56 -6.56
CA LEU A 182 -20.45 2.89 -5.90
C LEU A 182 -20.57 2.95 -4.38
N LEU A 183 -21.14 4.02 -3.83
CA LEU A 183 -21.41 4.13 -2.40
C LEU A 183 -22.37 3.02 -1.94
N ASP A 184 -23.44 2.73 -2.70
CA ASP A 184 -24.35 1.62 -2.39
C ASP A 184 -23.62 0.26 -2.31
N ILE A 185 -22.63 0.05 -3.18
CA ILE A 185 -21.78 -1.16 -3.16
C ILE A 185 -20.90 -1.17 -1.91
N VAL A 186 -20.27 -0.04 -1.57
CA VAL A 186 -19.46 0.09 -0.35
C VAL A 186 -20.30 -0.13 0.90
N GLU A 187 -21.52 0.40 0.96
CA GLU A 187 -22.43 0.20 2.08
C GLU A 187 -22.83 -1.26 2.26
N ARG A 188 -23.08 -1.97 1.17
CA ARG A 188 -23.35 -3.40 1.20
C ARG A 188 -22.14 -4.19 1.69
N ALA A 189 -20.97 -3.96 1.08
CA ALA A 189 -19.73 -4.61 1.47
C ALA A 189 -19.36 -4.36 2.94
N ALA A 190 -19.62 -3.17 3.48
CA ALA A 190 -19.35 -2.85 4.89
C ALA A 190 -20.22 -3.66 5.87
N ARG A 191 -21.35 -4.20 5.42
CA ARG A 191 -22.24 -5.06 6.22
C ARG A 191 -21.96 -6.54 6.01
N GLU A 192 -21.57 -6.93 4.79
CA GLU A 192 -21.51 -8.33 4.37
C GLU A 192 -20.09 -8.92 4.36
N ASP A 193 -19.04 -8.10 4.19
CA ASP A 193 -17.65 -8.57 4.17
C ASP A 193 -17.30 -9.24 5.51
N GLY A 194 -16.75 -10.45 5.43
CA GLY A 194 -16.28 -11.27 6.56
C GLY A 194 -14.75 -11.37 6.64
N GLY A 195 -14.03 -10.80 5.68
CA GLY A 195 -12.57 -10.80 5.66
C GLY A 195 -12.02 -9.65 6.50
N VAL A 196 -11.47 -9.94 7.68
CA VAL A 196 -10.83 -8.93 8.54
C VAL A 196 -9.80 -8.05 7.80
N PRO A 197 -8.88 -8.60 6.97
CA PRO A 197 -7.92 -7.77 6.23
C PRO A 197 -8.61 -6.82 5.24
N SER A 198 -9.63 -7.32 4.52
CA SER A 198 -10.41 -6.53 3.57
C SER A 198 -11.21 -5.41 4.27
N LEU A 199 -11.87 -5.74 5.37
CA LEU A 199 -12.62 -4.79 6.19
C LEU A 199 -11.74 -3.66 6.72
N VAL A 200 -10.54 -3.98 7.24
CA VAL A 200 -9.61 -2.98 7.77
C VAL A 200 -9.03 -2.10 6.65
N ALA A 201 -8.63 -2.70 5.52
CA ALA A 201 -8.14 -1.94 4.37
C ALA A 201 -9.24 -0.99 3.83
N GLY A 202 -10.47 -1.47 3.75
CA GLY A 202 -11.62 -0.68 3.35
C GLY A 202 -11.97 0.43 4.34
N LEU A 203 -11.97 0.15 5.64
CA LEU A 203 -12.16 1.15 6.69
C LEU A 203 -11.13 2.27 6.60
N ARG A 204 -9.84 1.92 6.44
CA ARG A 204 -8.76 2.89 6.26
C ARG A 204 -8.99 3.75 5.02
N GLN A 205 -9.50 3.17 3.93
CA GLN A 205 -9.81 3.91 2.72
C GLN A 205 -11.01 4.85 2.90
N ILE A 206 -12.05 4.43 3.62
CA ILE A 206 -13.17 5.30 4.00
C ILE A 206 -12.67 6.47 4.86
N ASP A 207 -11.84 6.20 5.87
CA ASP A 207 -11.28 7.26 6.72
C ASP A 207 -10.47 8.28 5.92
N ARG A 208 -9.64 7.81 4.97
CA ARG A 208 -8.93 8.69 4.02
C ARG A 208 -9.88 9.53 3.19
N LEU A 209 -10.97 8.97 2.67
CA LEU A 209 -11.96 9.72 1.87
C LEU A 209 -12.65 10.79 2.71
N VAL A 210 -13.00 10.48 3.96
CA VAL A 210 -13.56 11.46 4.91
C VAL A 210 -12.56 12.58 5.18
N ARG A 211 -11.28 12.26 5.35
CA ARG A 211 -10.20 13.22 5.63
C ARG A 211 -9.69 13.98 4.40
N ALA A 212 -9.94 13.50 3.18
CA ALA A 212 -9.44 14.10 1.95
C ALA A 212 -9.94 15.54 1.74
N GLY A 213 -11.10 15.88 2.34
CA GLY A 213 -11.70 17.20 2.24
C GLY A 213 -11.90 17.62 0.79
N GLY A 214 -11.56 18.87 0.46
CA GLY A 214 -11.73 19.40 -0.89
C GLY A 214 -10.74 18.90 -1.95
N SER A 215 -9.78 18.01 -1.61
CA SER A 215 -8.77 17.52 -2.56
C SER A 215 -9.35 16.50 -3.55
N LEU A 216 -10.31 15.69 -3.11
CA LEU A 216 -11.08 14.76 -3.93
C LEU A 216 -12.52 15.26 -4.14
N ASP A 217 -13.21 14.74 -5.16
CA ASP A 217 -14.64 15.03 -5.33
C ASP A 217 -15.50 14.06 -4.51
N THR A 218 -15.81 14.44 -3.28
CA THR A 218 -16.62 13.64 -2.33
C THR A 218 -18.09 14.09 -2.23
N ARG A 219 -18.55 14.95 -3.15
CA ARG A 219 -19.97 15.39 -3.19
C ARG A 219 -20.90 14.18 -3.42
N GLY A 220 -21.99 14.11 -2.67
CA GLY A 220 -22.93 12.98 -2.70
C GLY A 220 -22.50 11.79 -1.85
N LEU A 221 -21.45 11.95 -1.03
CA LEU A 221 -20.92 10.92 -0.13
C LEU A 221 -21.04 11.33 1.34
N GLU A 222 -22.13 12.03 1.69
CA GLU A 222 -22.36 12.60 3.01
C GLU A 222 -22.48 11.55 4.11
N THR A 223 -22.80 10.29 3.77
CA THR A 223 -22.93 9.16 4.71
C THR A 223 -21.61 8.46 5.05
N LEU A 224 -20.48 8.85 4.44
CA LEU A 224 -19.18 8.23 4.71
C LEU A 224 -18.74 8.28 6.18
N PRO A 225 -18.94 9.39 6.93
CA PRO A 225 -18.60 9.42 8.36
C PRO A 225 -19.37 8.38 9.19
N GLU A 226 -20.65 8.17 8.91
CA GLU A 226 -21.47 7.14 9.57
C GLU A 226 -21.02 5.74 9.14
N LEU A 227 -20.75 5.56 7.84
CA LEU A 227 -20.29 4.29 7.28
C LEU A 227 -18.92 3.87 7.85
N ARG A 228 -18.04 4.83 8.11
CA ARG A 228 -16.76 4.61 8.82
C ARG A 228 -16.99 3.96 10.19
N ALA A 229 -17.97 4.43 10.96
CA ALA A 229 -18.31 3.85 12.26
C ALA A 229 -18.97 2.46 12.12
N VAL A 230 -19.78 2.25 11.09
CA VAL A 230 -20.38 0.93 10.78
C VAL A 230 -19.30 -0.10 10.44
N ALA A 231 -18.39 0.23 9.52
CA ALA A 231 -17.28 -0.63 9.12
C ALA A 231 -16.36 -0.94 10.32
N TYR A 232 -16.08 0.04 11.19
CA TYR A 232 -15.32 -0.20 12.41
C TYR A 232 -15.98 -1.23 13.35
N ARG A 233 -17.28 -1.11 13.58
CA ARG A 233 -18.01 -2.10 14.40
C ARG A 233 -17.98 -3.50 13.77
N ARG A 234 -18.10 -3.57 12.43
CA ARG A 234 -17.99 -4.83 11.69
C ARG A 234 -16.60 -5.45 11.85
N VAL A 235 -15.53 -4.67 11.70
CA VAL A 235 -14.15 -5.13 11.94
C VAL A 235 -14.01 -5.75 13.34
N CYS A 236 -14.46 -5.05 14.37
CA CYS A 236 -14.35 -5.54 15.76
C CYS A 236 -15.16 -6.82 15.98
N LEU A 237 -16.35 -6.91 15.36
CA LEU A 237 -17.16 -8.13 15.39
C LEU A 237 -16.45 -9.31 14.74
N GLU A 238 -15.88 -9.13 13.54
CA GLU A 238 -15.19 -10.21 12.82
C GLU A 238 -13.90 -10.62 13.52
N LEU A 239 -13.12 -9.67 14.07
CA LEU A 239 -11.97 -9.96 14.93
C LEU A 239 -12.35 -10.85 16.11
N ARG A 240 -13.48 -10.55 16.76
CA ARG A 240 -14.02 -11.35 17.87
C ARG A 240 -14.49 -12.74 17.43
N GLN A 241 -14.80 -12.96 16.16
CA GLN A 241 -15.33 -14.23 15.63
C GLN A 241 -14.26 -15.11 14.98
N LEU A 242 -13.01 -14.65 14.90
CA LEU A 242 -11.91 -15.44 14.37
C LEU A 242 -11.83 -16.83 15.02
N SER A 243 -11.63 -17.83 14.17
CA SER A 243 -11.48 -19.24 14.51
C SER A 243 -10.82 -19.99 13.35
N ASN A 244 -10.17 -21.13 13.65
CA ASN A 244 -9.61 -22.06 12.65
C ASN A 244 -8.72 -21.39 11.57
N LEU A 245 -7.84 -20.46 11.99
CA LEU A 245 -6.95 -19.74 11.07
C LEU A 245 -5.72 -20.59 10.71
N ASN A 246 -5.36 -20.57 9.43
CA ASN A 246 -4.04 -21.02 9.00
C ASN A 246 -2.97 -19.95 9.33
N PRO A 247 -1.66 -20.28 9.25
CA PRO A 247 -0.59 -19.34 9.59
C PRO A 247 -0.64 -18.03 8.80
N THR A 248 -0.91 -18.07 7.49
CA THR A 248 -1.01 -16.87 6.64
C THR A 248 -2.16 -15.97 7.08
N ALA A 249 -3.34 -16.53 7.31
CA ALA A 249 -4.52 -15.78 7.75
C ALA A 249 -4.33 -15.18 9.15
N ALA A 250 -3.54 -15.82 10.02
CA ALA A 250 -3.18 -15.27 11.33
C ALA A 250 -2.27 -14.04 11.20
N GLU A 251 -1.29 -14.08 10.30
CA GLU A 251 -0.43 -12.93 10.01
C GLU A 251 -1.20 -11.77 9.38
N GLU A 252 -2.10 -12.06 8.44
CA GLU A 252 -2.97 -11.05 7.84
C GLU A 252 -3.91 -10.41 8.87
N ALA A 253 -4.48 -11.22 9.79
CA ALA A 253 -5.30 -10.73 10.90
C ALA A 253 -4.48 -9.88 11.88
N LEU A 254 -3.23 -10.25 12.16
CA LEU A 254 -2.32 -9.44 12.97
C LEU A 254 -2.02 -8.10 12.29
N GLY A 255 -1.65 -8.12 11.01
CA GLY A 255 -1.44 -6.90 10.22
C GLY A 255 -2.67 -5.99 10.21
N ALA A 256 -3.86 -6.56 10.13
CA ALA A 256 -5.13 -5.84 10.22
C ALA A 256 -5.33 -5.22 11.62
N ALA A 257 -5.04 -5.95 12.70
CA ALA A 257 -5.12 -5.43 14.07
C ALA A 257 -4.15 -4.26 14.33
N LEU A 258 -2.91 -4.35 13.83
CA LEU A 258 -1.92 -3.26 13.90
C LEU A 258 -2.40 -2.04 13.11
N THR A 259 -2.94 -2.27 11.92
CA THR A 259 -3.51 -1.21 11.08
C THR A 259 -4.69 -0.53 11.77
N LEU A 260 -5.53 -1.28 12.47
CA LEU A 260 -6.66 -0.75 13.22
C LEU A 260 -6.21 0.02 14.48
N ARG A 261 -5.16 -0.44 15.16
CA ARG A 261 -4.53 0.28 16.28
C ARG A 261 -4.13 1.70 15.88
N GLU A 262 -3.48 1.86 14.73
CA GLU A 262 -3.10 3.19 14.25
C GLU A 262 -4.33 4.07 13.99
N LEU A 263 -5.39 3.53 13.39
CA LEU A 263 -6.64 4.28 13.18
C LEU A 263 -7.27 4.75 14.50
N VAL A 264 -7.30 3.86 15.51
CA VAL A 264 -7.80 4.18 16.87
C VAL A 264 -6.98 5.30 17.52
N ARG A 265 -5.65 5.26 17.39
CA ARG A 265 -4.76 6.32 17.90
C ARG A 265 -4.96 7.65 17.20
N GLU A 266 -5.18 7.63 15.88
CA GLU A 266 -5.36 8.82 15.05
C GLU A 266 -6.74 9.49 15.23
N SER A 267 -7.76 8.75 15.68
CA SER A 267 -9.15 9.22 15.79
C SER A 267 -9.91 8.57 16.96
N PRO A 268 -9.47 8.76 18.22
CA PRO A 268 -10.09 8.13 19.39
C PRO A 268 -11.56 8.54 19.59
N GLU A 269 -11.97 9.71 19.08
CA GLU A 269 -13.34 10.21 19.11
C GLU A 269 -14.29 9.46 18.17
N VAL A 270 -13.75 8.77 17.16
CA VAL A 270 -14.50 8.00 16.16
C VAL A 270 -14.47 6.51 16.49
N PHE A 271 -13.31 6.02 16.88
CA PHE A 271 -13.03 4.60 17.06
C PHE A 271 -12.91 4.27 18.55
N ALA A 272 -14.01 3.80 19.12
CA ALA A 272 -14.11 3.51 20.54
C ALA A 272 -13.14 2.39 20.97
N LEU A 273 -12.09 2.75 21.71
CA LEU A 273 -11.06 1.82 22.20
C LEU A 273 -11.64 0.59 22.88
N ALA A 274 -12.68 0.75 23.72
CA ALA A 274 -13.31 -0.36 24.44
C ALA A 274 -13.81 -1.47 23.51
N LEU A 275 -14.39 -1.13 22.35
CA LEU A 275 -14.91 -2.12 21.41
C LEU A 275 -13.78 -2.93 20.74
N PHE A 276 -12.67 -2.26 20.43
CA PHE A 276 -11.50 -2.94 19.87
C PHE A 276 -10.80 -3.78 20.94
N ASP A 277 -10.67 -3.27 22.16
CA ASP A 277 -10.09 -4.02 23.27
C ASP A 277 -10.88 -5.30 23.57
N ASP A 278 -12.22 -5.24 23.58
CA ASP A 278 -13.09 -6.40 23.74
C ASP A 278 -12.85 -7.46 22.64
N ALA A 279 -12.62 -7.02 21.40
CA ALA A 279 -12.32 -7.91 20.29
C ALA A 279 -10.93 -8.57 20.45
N LEU A 280 -9.92 -7.80 20.86
CA LEU A 280 -8.59 -8.32 21.16
C LEU A 280 -8.59 -9.26 22.37
N ALA A 281 -9.38 -8.96 23.40
CA ALA A 281 -9.55 -9.82 24.57
C ALA A 281 -10.09 -11.20 24.18
N ALA A 282 -11.05 -11.24 23.26
CA ALA A 282 -11.57 -12.49 22.72
C ALA A 282 -10.51 -13.28 21.94
N ILE A 283 -9.59 -12.61 21.24
CA ILE A 283 -8.46 -13.26 20.56
C ILE A 283 -7.50 -13.86 21.60
N THR A 284 -7.15 -13.10 22.65
CA THR A 284 -6.22 -13.55 23.69
C THR A 284 -6.74 -14.72 24.52
N GLY A 285 -8.06 -14.84 24.68
CA GLY A 285 -8.70 -15.90 25.47
C GLY A 285 -9.08 -17.17 24.70
N ARG A 286 -8.74 -17.28 23.41
CA ARG A 286 -9.10 -18.42 22.56
C ARG A 286 -7.88 -19.22 22.11
N ASP A 287 -8.16 -20.44 21.64
CA ASP A 287 -7.17 -21.25 20.93
C ASP A 287 -7.04 -20.77 19.48
N LEU A 288 -6.22 -19.73 19.30
CA LEU A 288 -5.85 -19.13 18.02
C LEU A 288 -4.34 -19.21 17.85
N PRO A 289 -3.82 -19.09 16.61
CA PRO A 289 -2.39 -19.14 16.35
C PRO A 289 -1.59 -18.19 17.25
N ALA A 290 -0.50 -18.70 17.83
CA ALA A 290 0.24 -18.02 18.88
C ALA A 290 0.73 -16.63 18.49
N VAL A 291 1.15 -16.42 17.24
CA VAL A 291 1.53 -15.10 16.71
C VAL A 291 0.42 -14.07 16.81
N LEU A 292 -0.82 -14.45 16.49
CA LEU A 292 -1.95 -13.55 16.58
C LEU A 292 -2.29 -13.24 18.04
N ARG A 293 -2.20 -14.24 18.95
CA ARG A 293 -2.44 -14.02 20.37
C ARG A 293 -1.41 -13.10 21.00
N GLY A 294 -0.12 -13.33 20.73
CA GLY A 294 0.96 -12.48 21.21
C GLY A 294 0.82 -11.06 20.67
N GLY A 295 0.52 -10.92 19.37
CA GLY A 295 0.25 -9.63 18.77
C GLY A 295 -0.97 -8.92 19.37
N ALA A 296 -2.05 -9.64 19.67
CA ALA A 296 -3.21 -9.07 20.35
C ALA A 296 -2.85 -8.52 21.74
N TRP A 297 -2.11 -9.27 22.56
CA TRP A 297 -1.57 -8.77 23.84
C TRP A 297 -0.72 -7.52 23.66
N GLY A 298 0.14 -7.50 22.64
CA GLY A 298 1.00 -6.35 22.37
C GLY A 298 0.20 -5.13 21.92
N VAL A 299 -0.85 -5.32 21.11
CA VAL A 299 -1.74 -4.23 20.71
C VAL A 299 -2.47 -3.67 21.94
N ARG A 300 -3.03 -4.52 22.80
CA ARG A 300 -3.73 -4.10 24.04
C ARG A 300 -2.82 -3.32 24.97
N PHE A 301 -1.61 -3.82 25.21
CA PHE A 301 -0.59 -3.14 26.01
C PHE A 301 -0.20 -1.79 25.38
N SER A 302 0.01 -1.74 24.06
CA SER A 302 0.38 -0.52 23.35
C SER A 302 -0.74 0.55 23.34
N LEU A 303 -1.99 0.15 23.60
CA LEU A 303 -3.14 1.05 23.73
C LEU A 303 -3.42 1.41 25.21
N GLY A 304 -2.67 0.84 26.16
CA GLY A 304 -2.84 1.07 27.60
C GLY A 304 -4.04 0.33 28.20
N SER A 305 -4.61 -0.66 27.51
CA SER A 305 -5.70 -1.48 28.04
C SER A 305 -5.26 -2.56 29.02
N VAL A 306 -3.96 -2.87 29.00
CA VAL A 306 -3.30 -3.91 29.80
C VAL A 306 -2.06 -3.28 30.41
N ASP A 307 -1.76 -3.60 31.67
CA ASP A 307 -0.56 -3.13 32.35
C ASP A 307 0.63 -4.11 32.25
N GLU A 308 1.79 -3.71 32.78
CA GLU A 308 3.00 -4.54 32.71
C GLU A 308 2.86 -5.87 33.46
N PRO A 309 2.31 -5.91 34.70
CA PRO A 309 2.03 -7.17 35.40
C PRO A 309 1.14 -8.15 34.62
N GLU A 310 0.04 -7.66 34.05
CA GLU A 310 -0.89 -8.49 33.27
C GLU A 310 -0.21 -9.06 32.02
N LEU A 311 0.58 -8.23 31.31
CA LEU A 311 1.33 -8.69 30.14
C LEU A 311 2.40 -9.73 30.52
N ALA A 312 3.09 -9.55 31.63
CA ALA A 312 4.09 -10.49 32.13
C ALA A 312 3.49 -11.84 32.55
N GLU A 313 2.29 -11.83 33.15
CA GLU A 313 1.55 -13.06 33.45
C GLU A 313 1.12 -13.78 32.17
N ALA A 314 0.57 -13.04 31.19
CA ALA A 314 0.18 -13.61 29.91
C ALA A 314 1.36 -14.21 29.13
N LEU A 315 2.51 -13.55 29.15
CA LEU A 315 3.74 -14.04 28.54
C LEU A 315 4.20 -15.35 29.17
N ARG A 316 4.29 -15.40 30.50
CA ARG A 316 4.66 -16.63 31.23
C ARG A 316 3.67 -17.76 30.94
N GLY A 317 2.37 -17.50 31.03
CA GLY A 317 1.34 -18.49 30.73
C GLY A 317 1.40 -19.01 29.29
N ALA A 318 1.72 -18.15 28.32
CA ALA A 318 1.86 -18.56 26.91
C ALA A 318 3.13 -19.40 26.66
N VAL A 319 4.23 -19.07 27.34
CA VAL A 319 5.50 -19.82 27.27
C VAL A 319 5.37 -21.17 27.95
N ASP A 320 4.91 -21.19 29.20
CA ASP A 320 4.78 -22.40 30.03
C ASP A 320 3.73 -23.36 29.47
N GLY A 321 2.65 -22.82 28.90
CA GLY A 321 1.55 -23.59 28.33
C GLY A 321 1.83 -24.16 26.93
N ALA A 322 2.90 -23.73 26.26
CA ALA A 322 3.22 -24.20 24.92
C ALA A 322 4.02 -25.52 24.94
N THR A 323 3.59 -26.48 24.13
CA THR A 323 4.18 -27.82 24.02
C THR A 323 5.45 -27.88 23.19
N ASP A 324 5.71 -26.85 22.38
CA ASP A 324 6.85 -26.77 21.46
C ASP A 324 7.44 -25.36 21.41
N ALA A 325 8.72 -25.27 21.07
CA ALA A 325 9.45 -24.00 21.02
C ALA A 325 8.95 -23.07 19.93
N GLN A 326 8.46 -23.60 18.79
CA GLN A 326 7.96 -22.79 17.69
C GLN A 326 6.73 -21.98 18.11
N THR A 327 5.82 -22.59 18.87
CA THR A 327 4.64 -21.92 19.45
C THR A 327 5.06 -20.81 20.43
N ARG A 328 6.05 -21.08 21.31
CA ARG A 328 6.60 -20.06 22.23
C ARG A 328 7.15 -18.86 21.46
N VAL A 329 8.00 -19.10 20.47
CA VAL A 329 8.62 -18.05 19.65
C VAL A 329 7.59 -17.29 18.84
N ALA A 330 6.59 -17.97 18.26
CA ALA A 330 5.54 -17.31 17.50
C ALA A 330 4.77 -16.30 18.36
N PHE A 331 4.45 -16.64 19.62
CA PHE A 331 3.81 -15.71 20.56
C PHE A 331 4.67 -14.47 20.80
N VAL A 332 5.95 -14.68 21.13
CA VAL A 332 6.93 -13.60 21.36
C VAL A 332 7.06 -12.71 20.12
N ARG A 333 7.18 -13.30 18.92
CA ARG A 333 7.25 -12.58 17.65
C ARG A 333 6.04 -11.68 17.47
N GLY A 334 4.83 -12.22 17.65
CA GLY A 334 3.60 -11.45 17.55
C GLY A 334 3.59 -10.27 18.50
N LEU A 335 3.96 -10.51 19.77
CA LEU A 335 4.02 -9.46 20.79
C LEU A 335 5.00 -8.34 20.39
N LEU A 336 6.19 -8.70 19.91
CA LEU A 336 7.21 -7.74 19.49
C LEU A 336 6.76 -6.93 18.28
N VAL A 337 6.15 -7.55 17.27
CA VAL A 337 5.60 -6.83 16.12
C VAL A 337 4.59 -5.75 16.56
N ALA A 338 3.83 -6.01 17.64
CA ALA A 338 2.85 -5.06 18.16
C ALA A 338 3.42 -4.06 19.18
N ALA A 339 4.36 -4.44 20.04
CA ALA A 339 4.74 -3.64 21.20
C ALA A 339 6.26 -3.48 21.39
N ARG A 340 7.07 -3.65 20.34
CA ARG A 340 8.54 -3.62 20.37
C ARG A 340 9.11 -2.53 21.28
N ASP A 341 8.79 -1.27 21.01
CA ASP A 341 9.36 -0.11 21.71
C ASP A 341 9.16 -0.17 23.24
N THR A 342 8.11 -0.84 23.69
CA THR A 342 7.76 -0.95 25.11
C THR A 342 8.15 -2.31 25.69
N ALA A 343 8.05 -3.40 24.93
CA ALA A 343 8.39 -4.74 25.38
C ALA A 343 9.83 -4.85 25.89
N TRP A 344 10.80 -4.24 25.19
CA TRP A 344 12.21 -4.24 25.61
C TRP A 344 12.52 -3.41 26.85
N ARG A 345 11.57 -2.62 27.34
CA ARG A 345 11.71 -1.87 28.59
C ARG A 345 11.21 -2.66 29.80
N LEU A 346 10.56 -3.82 29.59
CA LEU A 346 9.99 -4.64 30.65
C LEU A 346 11.02 -5.68 31.11
N PRO A 347 11.53 -5.61 32.36
CA PRO A 347 12.44 -6.62 32.88
C PRO A 347 11.84 -8.02 32.81
N ALA A 348 10.57 -8.16 33.17
CA ALA A 348 9.85 -9.43 33.14
C ALA A 348 9.79 -10.07 31.74
N PHE A 349 9.77 -9.26 30.67
CA PHE A 349 9.80 -9.77 29.31
C PHE A 349 11.16 -10.42 29.00
N ILE A 350 12.25 -9.74 29.33
CA ILE A 350 13.62 -10.21 29.08
C ILE A 350 13.93 -11.42 29.96
N GLU A 351 13.56 -11.38 31.24
CA GLU A 351 13.68 -12.52 32.16
C GLU A 351 12.94 -13.77 31.65
N THR A 352 11.72 -13.60 31.10
CA THR A 352 10.95 -14.73 30.57
C THR A 352 11.60 -15.31 29.31
N LEU A 353 12.11 -14.47 28.41
CA LEU A 353 12.85 -14.94 27.23
C LEU A 353 14.13 -15.68 27.62
N ASP A 354 14.87 -15.14 28.58
CA ASP A 354 16.11 -15.73 29.07
C ASP A 354 15.84 -17.13 29.66
N ALA A 355 14.87 -17.23 30.57
CA ALA A 355 14.44 -18.50 31.13
C ALA A 355 13.98 -19.49 30.05
N THR A 356 13.23 -19.01 29.05
CA THR A 356 12.77 -19.84 27.93
C THR A 356 13.93 -20.40 27.13
N PHE A 357 14.94 -19.58 26.81
CA PHE A 357 16.08 -20.01 26.01
C PHE A 357 17.02 -20.93 26.77
N ALA A 358 17.15 -20.73 28.09
CA ALA A 358 17.95 -21.59 28.96
C ALA A 358 17.44 -23.04 29.02
N GLU A 359 16.15 -23.27 28.77
CA GLU A 359 15.55 -24.61 28.73
C GLU A 359 15.82 -25.38 27.43
N TRP A 360 16.26 -24.71 26.36
CA TRP A 360 16.34 -25.33 25.04
C TRP A 360 17.65 -26.10 24.85
N ASP A 361 17.53 -27.29 24.25
CA ASP A 361 18.68 -27.98 23.70
C ASP A 361 19.15 -27.35 22.38
N GLY A 362 20.35 -27.73 21.93
CA GLY A 362 20.95 -27.16 20.72
C GLY A 362 20.10 -27.35 19.45
N ASP A 363 19.40 -28.48 19.31
CA ASP A 363 18.54 -28.75 18.15
C ASP A 363 17.28 -27.87 18.16
N THR A 364 16.65 -27.71 19.32
CA THR A 364 15.48 -26.85 19.51
C THR A 364 15.83 -25.39 19.22
N PHE A 365 17.00 -24.93 19.69
CA PHE A 365 17.50 -23.60 19.38
C PHE A 365 17.73 -23.41 17.88
N LEU A 366 18.41 -24.36 17.22
CA LEU A 366 18.67 -24.29 15.77
C LEU A 366 17.39 -24.26 14.93
N ARG A 367 16.36 -25.03 15.31
CA ARG A 367 15.05 -25.01 14.64
C ARG A 367 14.28 -23.70 14.83
N SER A 368 14.54 -22.98 15.92
CA SER A 368 13.86 -21.73 16.28
C SER A 368 14.58 -20.47 15.76
N LEU A 369 15.87 -20.60 15.40
CA LEU A 369 16.71 -19.51 14.89
C LEU A 369 16.10 -18.67 13.75
N PRO A 370 15.46 -19.23 12.71
CA PRO A 370 14.90 -18.44 11.63
C PRO A 370 13.85 -17.43 12.12
N GLU A 371 12.96 -17.89 13.02
CA GLU A 371 11.89 -17.07 13.59
C GLU A 371 12.41 -16.05 14.59
N LEU A 372 13.40 -16.44 15.40
CA LEU A 372 14.09 -15.50 16.29
C LEU A 372 14.79 -14.40 15.47
N ARG A 373 15.54 -14.76 14.42
CA ARG A 373 16.17 -13.79 13.53
C ARG A 373 15.14 -12.84 12.94
N LEU A 374 13.97 -13.34 12.51
CA LEU A 374 12.90 -12.49 12.00
C LEU A 374 12.36 -11.52 13.07
N ALA A 375 12.13 -12.01 14.28
CA ALA A 375 11.64 -11.19 15.40
C ALA A 375 12.63 -10.09 15.80
N PHE A 376 13.94 -10.36 15.71
CA PHE A 376 15.01 -9.43 16.08
C PHE A 376 15.57 -8.60 14.92
N ALA A 377 15.31 -8.97 13.65
CA ALA A 377 15.92 -8.34 12.47
C ALA A 377 15.61 -6.84 12.34
N GLU A 378 14.48 -6.41 12.90
CA GLU A 378 14.05 -5.02 12.83
C GLU A 378 14.39 -4.20 14.10
N LEU A 379 15.21 -4.74 15.01
CA LEU A 379 15.74 -3.96 16.12
C LEU A 379 16.65 -2.85 15.60
N THR A 380 16.38 -1.63 16.03
CA THR A 380 17.28 -0.49 15.80
C THR A 380 18.54 -0.65 16.67
N PRO A 381 19.67 -0.01 16.30
CA PRO A 381 20.90 -0.08 17.09
C PRO A 381 20.68 0.27 18.58
N ARG A 382 19.85 1.27 18.87
CA ARG A 382 19.52 1.68 20.25
C ARG A 382 18.73 0.62 21.02
N GLU A 383 17.88 -0.14 20.33
CA GLU A 383 17.14 -1.23 20.96
C GLU A 383 18.07 -2.43 21.21
N ILE A 384 18.99 -2.72 20.28
CA ILE A 384 20.02 -3.75 20.47
C ILE A 384 20.86 -3.44 21.72
N ASP A 385 21.38 -2.22 21.85
CA ASP A 385 22.19 -1.80 23.00
C ASP A 385 21.42 -1.99 24.32
N ARG A 386 20.15 -1.58 24.34
CA ARG A 386 19.29 -1.73 25.53
C ARG A 386 19.05 -3.19 25.89
N VAL A 387 18.76 -4.04 24.90
CA VAL A 387 18.55 -5.46 25.14
C VAL A 387 19.84 -6.10 25.65
N ALA A 388 21.00 -5.73 25.10
CA ALA A 388 22.29 -6.21 25.57
C ALA A 388 22.56 -5.82 27.02
N GLU A 389 22.34 -4.56 27.41
CA GLU A 389 22.47 -4.09 28.80
C GLU A 389 21.55 -4.87 29.75
N ALA A 390 20.30 -5.09 29.36
CA ALA A 390 19.33 -5.80 30.18
C ALA A 390 19.68 -7.29 30.33
N VAL A 391 20.17 -7.95 29.28
CA VAL A 391 20.62 -9.35 29.34
C VAL A 391 21.91 -9.47 30.18
N ALA A 392 22.84 -8.53 30.07
CA ALA A 392 24.04 -8.49 30.92
C ALA A 392 23.67 -8.33 32.40
N ALA A 393 22.63 -7.54 32.72
CA ALA A 393 22.11 -7.39 34.08
C ALA A 393 21.54 -8.69 34.67
N LEU A 394 21.17 -9.68 33.84
CA LEU A 394 20.74 -11.02 34.28
C LEU A 394 21.92 -11.94 34.63
N GLY A 395 23.16 -11.47 34.50
CA GLY A 395 24.37 -12.22 34.87
C GLY A 395 25.02 -13.00 33.71
N HIS A 396 24.55 -12.78 32.48
CA HIS A 396 25.26 -13.23 31.28
C HIS A 396 26.50 -12.36 31.03
N GLU A 397 27.51 -12.93 30.37
CA GLU A 397 28.71 -12.16 30.01
C GLU A 397 28.33 -10.96 29.14
N ASP A 398 28.85 -9.78 29.50
CA ASP A 398 28.78 -8.60 28.67
C ASP A 398 29.47 -8.90 27.33
N LEU A 399 28.69 -8.89 26.25
CA LEU A 399 29.18 -9.13 24.89
C LEU A 399 30.03 -7.95 24.38
N GLY A 400 30.15 -6.87 25.15
CA GLY A 400 30.81 -5.63 24.76
C GLY A 400 29.97 -4.82 23.77
N GLY A 401 30.57 -3.79 23.17
CA GLY A 401 29.92 -3.01 22.12
C GLY A 401 29.68 -3.87 20.87
N LEU A 402 28.46 -4.38 20.71
CA LEU A 402 28.03 -5.21 19.57
C LEU A 402 28.01 -4.44 18.24
N VAL A 403 27.97 -3.10 18.31
CA VAL A 403 28.06 -2.20 17.16
C VAL A 403 29.43 -1.51 17.18
N MET A 404 30.37 -2.01 16.39
CA MET A 404 31.65 -1.31 16.16
C MET A 404 31.43 -0.17 15.16
N MET A 405 31.38 1.07 15.65
CA MET A 405 31.37 2.28 14.81
C MET A 405 32.76 2.61 14.24
N ASP A 406 33.81 1.99 14.76
CA ASP A 406 35.18 2.15 14.30
C ASP A 406 35.41 1.30 13.05
N VAL A 407 35.03 1.83 11.89
CA VAL A 407 35.44 1.24 10.62
C VAL A 407 36.91 1.58 10.41
N ALA A 408 37.79 0.57 10.41
CA ALA A 408 39.20 0.80 10.09
C ALA A 408 39.33 1.35 8.67
N GLU A 409 40.29 2.24 8.42
CA GLU A 409 40.49 2.88 7.11
C GLU A 409 40.64 1.85 5.97
N GLY A 410 41.23 0.68 6.28
CA GLY A 410 41.33 -0.44 5.35
C GLY A 410 40.00 -1.10 4.99
N GLU A 411 39.04 -1.12 5.91
CA GLU A 411 37.70 -1.69 5.72
C GLU A 411 36.81 -0.74 4.91
N VAL A 412 36.90 0.58 5.16
CA VAL A 412 36.27 1.60 4.30
C VAL A 412 36.81 1.46 2.87
N ALA A 413 38.13 1.38 2.72
CA ALA A 413 38.77 1.26 1.40
C ALA A 413 38.38 -0.04 0.68
N PHE A 414 38.13 -1.13 1.41
CA PHE A 414 37.64 -2.39 0.84
C PHE A 414 36.18 -2.28 0.42
N ASN A 415 35.30 -1.79 1.30
CA ASN A 415 33.86 -1.67 1.04
C ASN A 415 33.57 -0.70 -0.10
N THR A 416 34.27 0.44 -0.17
CA THR A 416 34.15 1.37 -1.32
C THR A 416 34.57 0.70 -2.64
N ARG A 417 35.58 -0.18 -2.61
CA ARG A 417 36.02 -0.92 -3.80
C ARG A 417 34.97 -1.94 -4.25
N VAL A 418 34.34 -2.63 -3.29
CA VAL A 418 33.22 -3.56 -3.55
C VAL A 418 32.01 -2.81 -4.12
N GLU A 419 31.67 -1.65 -3.56
CA GLU A 419 30.55 -0.82 -4.00
C GLU A 419 30.76 -0.28 -5.42
N GLN A 420 31.98 0.14 -5.76
CA GLN A 420 32.34 0.55 -7.12
C GLN A 420 32.22 -0.59 -8.13
N VAL A 421 32.65 -1.80 -7.77
CA VAL A 421 32.52 -2.97 -8.64
C VAL A 421 31.05 -3.38 -8.82
N ALA A 422 30.26 -3.35 -7.74
CA ALA A 422 28.83 -3.65 -7.79
C ALA A 422 28.05 -2.63 -8.63
N THR A 423 28.37 -1.34 -8.49
CA THR A 423 27.76 -0.25 -9.27
C THR A 423 28.11 -0.39 -10.76
N ALA A 424 29.37 -0.66 -11.08
CA ALA A 424 29.80 -0.88 -12.47
C ALA A 424 29.13 -2.13 -13.11
N ALA A 425 28.88 -3.18 -12.34
CA ALA A 425 28.16 -4.36 -12.82
C ALA A 425 26.66 -4.08 -13.05
N LEU A 426 26.04 -3.24 -12.21
CA LEU A 426 24.65 -2.84 -12.34
C LEU A 426 24.43 -1.84 -13.50
N GLU A 427 25.40 -0.96 -13.79
CA GLU A 427 25.34 -0.03 -14.93
C GLU A 427 25.67 -0.71 -16.28
N ALA A 428 26.28 -1.90 -16.25
CA ALA A 428 26.55 -2.72 -17.43
C ALA A 428 25.40 -3.66 -17.83
N THR A 429 24.28 -3.62 -17.10
CA THR A 429 23.04 -4.38 -17.38
C THR A 429 21.94 -3.41 -17.80
#